data_AF-A0A6I1H1S4-F1
#
_entry.id   AF-A0A6I1H1S4-F1
#
_cell.length_a   1.000
_cell.length_b   1.000
_cell.length_c   1.000
_cell.angle_alpha   90.00
_cell.angle_beta   90.00
_cell.angle_gamma   90.00
#
_symmetry.space_group_name_H-M   'P 1'
#
loop_
_entity.id
_entity.type
_entity.pdbx_description
1 polymer ?
#
loop_
_entity_poly.entity_id
_entity_poly.type
_entity_poly.pdbx_seq_one_letter_code
_entity_poly.pdbx_strand_id
1 'polypeptide(L)'
;MKRGHWQRWSSGDSRTRWVKRAVAGDDGGESVKYRKPGAVRAPRPPRERYETVLARSRGVSGVLVRCASQLFNAMRMRRLPDHRRRIGQSRAVLRAVRQFRGDGYAARCLAYLRNVDPLVFEEVVLSALEDAGLFVLRNPRYSGDGGIDGKVWLPGYGWCAVQSKRYGGHVNHHHVAAFGEAICHHGFGAGLFLHTGRSGAAVYPHLTTSKVVLVSGASLVQLVLGRSAGEVVWN
;
A
#
# COMPACT_ATOMS: atom_id res chain seq x y z
N MET A 1 -20.75 -8.25 47.13
CA MET A 1 -19.72 -7.88 46.12
C MET A 1 -18.50 -8.79 46.27
N LYS A 2 -18.38 -9.85 45.47
CA LYS A 2 -17.22 -10.75 45.50
C LYS A 2 -16.10 -10.17 44.62
N ARG A 3 -14.94 -9.86 45.22
CA ARG A 3 -13.74 -9.43 44.48
C ARG A 3 -13.08 -10.67 43.87
N GLY A 4 -12.98 -10.72 42.54
CA GLY A 4 -12.30 -11.80 41.83
C GLY A 4 -10.79 -11.77 42.07
N HIS A 5 -10.20 -12.93 42.37
CA HIS A 5 -8.78 -13.11 42.65
C HIS A 5 -7.99 -13.29 41.34
N TRP A 6 -6.87 -12.59 41.18
CA TRP A 6 -5.98 -12.73 40.02
C TRP A 6 -4.90 -13.76 40.33
N GLN A 7 -4.77 -14.79 39.50
CA GLN A 7 -3.64 -15.72 39.57
C GLN A 7 -2.69 -15.52 38.39
N ARG A 8 -1.39 -15.48 38.69
CA ARG A 8 -0.31 -15.29 37.72
C ARG A 8 0.21 -16.65 37.29
N TRP A 9 0.25 -16.91 35.99
CA TRP A 9 0.88 -18.11 35.42
C TRP A 9 2.04 -17.72 34.50
N SER A 10 3.09 -18.54 34.53
CA SER A 10 4.31 -18.41 33.73
C SER A 10 4.39 -19.59 32.77
N SER A 11 3.93 -19.44 31.53
CA SER A 11 4.32 -20.35 30.44
C SER A 11 5.76 -20.04 30.04
N GLY A 12 6.60 -21.07 29.93
CA GLY A 12 8.06 -20.99 29.75
C GLY A 12 8.58 -20.42 28.42
N ASP A 13 7.89 -19.45 27.82
CA ASP A 13 8.40 -18.65 26.70
C ASP A 13 8.41 -17.18 27.13
N SER A 14 9.60 -16.58 27.18
CA SER A 14 9.88 -15.28 27.80
C SER A 14 9.28 -14.08 27.05
N ARG A 15 8.52 -14.29 25.96
CA ARG A 15 7.94 -13.21 25.13
C ARG A 15 6.42 -13.07 25.15
N THR A 16 5.66 -13.95 25.80
CA THR A 16 4.20 -13.76 25.89
C THR A 16 3.62 -14.08 27.27
N ARG A 17 3.42 -13.04 28.07
CA ARG A 17 2.74 -13.14 29.37
C ARG A 17 1.25 -12.80 29.20
N TRP A 18 0.39 -13.80 29.35
CA TRP A 18 -1.07 -13.67 29.25
C TRP A 18 -1.72 -13.51 30.62
N VAL A 19 -2.79 -12.72 30.72
CA VAL A 19 -3.58 -12.56 31.95
C VAL A 19 -4.98 -13.13 31.74
N LYS A 20 -5.41 -14.03 32.63
CA LYS A 20 -6.72 -14.69 32.63
C LYS A 20 -7.64 -14.02 33.64
N ARG A 21 -8.92 -13.84 33.31
CA ARG A 21 -9.98 -13.48 34.26
C ARG A 21 -11.16 -14.44 34.06
N ALA A 22 -11.61 -15.09 35.13
CA ALA A 22 -12.89 -15.80 35.15
C ALA A 22 -13.99 -14.76 35.37
N VAL A 23 -15.03 -14.81 34.52
CA VAL A 23 -16.21 -13.96 34.65
C VAL A 23 -17.41 -14.88 34.77
N ALA A 24 -18.12 -14.78 35.91
CA ALA A 24 -19.39 -15.46 36.09
C ALA A 24 -20.45 -14.79 35.20
N GLY A 25 -21.08 -15.56 34.32
CA GLY A 25 -22.28 -15.11 33.59
C GLY A 25 -23.54 -15.35 34.43
N ASP A 26 -24.59 -14.57 34.16
CA ASP A 26 -25.88 -14.67 34.88
C ASP A 26 -26.62 -16.01 34.64
N ASP A 27 -26.19 -16.80 33.66
CA ASP A 27 -26.80 -18.09 33.30
C ASP A 27 -26.06 -19.32 33.85
N GLY A 28 -25.18 -19.14 34.87
CA GLY A 28 -24.46 -20.25 35.51
C GLY A 28 -23.29 -20.85 34.70
N GLY A 29 -22.98 -20.32 33.51
CA GLY A 29 -21.83 -20.72 32.71
C GLY A 29 -20.56 -19.89 33.01
N GLU A 30 -19.45 -20.55 33.33
CA GLU A 30 -18.16 -19.90 33.56
C GLU A 30 -17.43 -19.64 32.23
N SER A 31 -17.17 -18.37 31.89
CA SER A 31 -16.45 -18.01 30.65
C SER A 31 -15.09 -17.37 30.97
N VAL A 32 -14.07 -17.79 30.21
CA VAL A 32 -12.69 -17.36 30.38
C VAL A 32 -12.32 -16.33 29.32
N LYS A 33 -11.91 -15.13 29.74
CA LYS A 33 -11.37 -14.10 28.83
C LYS A 33 -9.86 -13.95 29.02
N TYR A 34 -9.14 -13.94 27.90
CA TYR A 34 -7.70 -13.65 27.83
C TYR A 34 -7.48 -12.24 27.28
N ARG A 35 -6.55 -11.48 27.89
CA ARG A 35 -6.15 -10.15 27.39
C ARG A 35 -4.62 -10.05 27.35
N LYS A 36 -4.09 -9.60 26.21
CA LYS A 36 -2.67 -9.21 26.06
C LYS A 36 -2.45 -7.85 26.77
N PRO A 37 -1.48 -7.72 27.68
CA PRO A 37 -1.15 -6.42 28.27
C PRO A 37 -0.52 -5.48 27.24
N GLY A 38 -1.12 -4.29 27.08
CA GLY A 38 -0.49 -3.06 26.58
C GLY A 38 0.38 -3.16 25.33
N ALA A 39 -0.21 -3.41 24.15
CA ALA A 39 0.43 -2.96 22.92
C ALA A 39 0.36 -1.43 22.91
N VAL A 40 1.50 -0.75 23.11
CA VAL A 40 1.62 0.67 22.83
C VAL A 40 1.14 0.87 21.40
N ARG A 41 0.03 1.58 21.25
CA ARG A 41 -0.60 1.83 19.94
C ARG A 41 0.41 2.64 19.14
N ALA A 42 1.09 2.01 18.18
CA ALA A 42 1.95 2.74 17.26
C ALA A 42 1.11 3.88 16.64
N PRO A 43 1.63 5.12 16.62
CA PRO A 43 0.87 6.24 16.07
C PRO A 43 0.50 5.89 14.63
N ARG A 44 -0.81 5.93 14.33
CA ARG A 44 -1.27 5.89 12.94
C ARG A 44 -0.57 7.05 12.21
N PRO A 45 0.13 6.82 11.08
CA PRO A 45 0.61 7.94 10.30
C PRO A 45 -0.63 8.78 9.91
N PRO A 46 -0.67 10.08 10.26
CA PRO A 46 -1.82 10.92 9.96
C PRO A 46 -2.04 10.93 8.46
N ARG A 47 -3.28 10.65 8.02
CA ARG A 47 -3.66 10.68 6.60
C ARG A 47 -3.26 12.00 5.91
N GLU A 48 -3.39 13.10 6.64
CA GLU A 48 -2.97 14.44 6.23
C GLU A 48 -1.48 14.55 5.87
N ARG A 49 -0.59 13.70 6.42
CA ARG A 49 0.85 13.80 6.17
C ARG A 49 1.24 13.43 4.74
N TYR A 50 0.62 12.41 4.12
CA TYR A 50 1.01 12.03 2.75
C TYR A 50 0.45 13.02 1.72
N GLU A 51 -0.78 13.51 1.90
CA GLU A 51 -1.40 14.48 0.97
C GLU A 51 -0.61 15.78 0.94
N THR A 52 -0.17 16.24 2.12
CA THR A 52 0.64 17.46 2.26
C THR A 52 2.03 17.31 1.63
N VAL A 53 2.68 16.16 1.78
CA VAL A 53 4.00 15.88 1.16
C VAL A 53 3.91 15.83 -0.36
N LEU A 54 2.82 15.29 -0.89
CA LEU A 54 2.58 15.10 -2.33
C LEU A 54 2.01 16.35 -3.01
N ALA A 55 1.34 17.24 -2.29
CA ALA A 55 0.91 18.53 -2.81
C ALA A 55 2.09 19.49 -3.06
N ARG A 56 3.26 19.25 -2.44
CA ARG A 56 4.46 20.10 -2.53
C ARG A 56 5.32 19.87 -3.78
N SER A 57 5.12 18.79 -4.54
CA SER A 57 5.94 18.44 -5.71
C SER A 57 5.56 19.16 -7.02
N ARG A 58 4.75 20.22 -6.95
CA ARG A 58 4.08 20.88 -8.10
C ARG A 58 4.92 21.90 -8.90
N GLY A 59 6.24 21.97 -8.69
CA GLY A 59 7.13 22.93 -9.36
C GLY A 59 8.10 22.31 -10.37
N VAL A 60 9.01 23.11 -10.91
CA VAL A 60 10.16 22.67 -11.72
C VAL A 60 10.89 21.49 -11.06
N SER A 61 10.97 21.50 -9.72
CA SER A 61 11.51 20.40 -8.92
C SER A 61 10.83 19.04 -9.18
N GLY A 62 9.50 18.99 -9.30
CA GLY A 62 8.79 17.73 -9.59
C GLY A 62 9.09 17.17 -10.98
N VAL A 63 9.19 18.05 -11.98
CA VAL A 63 9.60 17.66 -13.34
C VAL A 63 11.03 17.12 -13.35
N LEU A 64 11.94 17.79 -12.63
CA LEU A 64 13.33 17.35 -12.49
C LEU A 64 13.42 16.00 -11.77
N VAL A 65 12.68 15.80 -10.67
CA VAL A 65 12.63 14.52 -9.94
C VAL A 65 12.12 13.40 -10.85
N ARG A 66 11.05 13.65 -11.61
CA ARG A 66 10.54 12.69 -12.60
C ARG A 66 11.62 12.33 -13.63
N CYS A 67 12.25 13.32 -14.25
CA CYS A 67 13.28 13.09 -15.27
C CYS A 67 14.48 12.32 -14.68
N ALA A 68 14.92 12.69 -13.48
CA ALA A 68 16.00 12.00 -12.78
C ALA A 68 15.64 10.53 -12.47
N SER A 69 14.43 10.28 -11.96
CA SER A 69 13.91 8.93 -11.71
C SER A 69 13.88 8.09 -12.99
N GLN A 70 13.33 8.65 -14.07
CA GLN A 70 13.23 7.96 -15.36
C GLN A 70 14.62 7.63 -15.94
N LEU A 71 15.56 8.58 -15.91
CA LEU A 71 16.92 8.36 -16.38
C LEU A 71 17.62 7.28 -15.55
N PHE A 72 17.51 7.36 -14.21
CA PHE A 72 18.11 6.39 -13.31
C PHE A 72 17.58 4.97 -13.55
N ASN A 73 16.25 4.81 -13.65
CA ASN A 73 15.65 3.52 -13.96
C ASN A 73 16.00 3.04 -15.38
N ALA A 74 16.03 3.93 -16.38
CA ALA A 74 16.41 3.57 -17.75
C ALA A 74 17.84 3.02 -17.81
N MET A 75 18.78 3.63 -17.09
CA MET A 75 20.16 3.16 -16.99
C MET A 75 20.24 1.79 -16.27
N ARG A 76 19.55 1.62 -15.14
CA ARG A 76 19.53 0.34 -14.40
C ARG A 76 18.91 -0.79 -15.21
N MET A 77 17.84 -0.51 -15.95
CA MET A 77 17.09 -1.52 -16.70
C MET A 77 17.59 -1.71 -18.14
N ARG A 78 18.71 -1.09 -18.52
CA ARG A 78 19.22 -1.12 -19.91
C ARG A 78 19.45 -2.54 -20.45
N ARG A 79 19.84 -3.48 -19.58
CA ARG A 79 20.11 -4.90 -19.90
C ARG A 79 18.91 -5.83 -19.67
N LEU A 80 17.73 -5.29 -19.36
CA LEU A 80 16.51 -6.05 -19.07
C LEU A 80 15.44 -5.71 -20.13
N PRO A 81 15.48 -6.36 -21.32
CA PRO A 81 14.62 -5.99 -22.45
C PRO A 81 13.12 -6.15 -22.12
N ASP A 82 12.76 -7.18 -21.35
CA ASP A 82 11.38 -7.38 -20.90
C ASP A 82 10.88 -6.26 -20.00
N HIS A 83 11.72 -5.77 -19.08
CA HIS A 83 11.36 -4.63 -18.23
C HIS A 83 11.16 -3.37 -19.07
N ARG A 84 12.08 -3.10 -20.02
CA ARG A 84 11.94 -1.96 -20.93
C ARG A 84 10.65 -2.03 -21.75
N ARG A 85 10.30 -3.22 -22.25
CA ARG A 85 9.05 -3.45 -22.97
C ARG A 85 7.84 -3.15 -22.09
N ARG A 86 7.78 -3.70 -20.86
CA ARG A 86 6.66 -3.47 -19.93
C ARG A 86 6.57 -2.02 -19.46
N ILE A 87 7.70 -1.35 -19.21
CA ILE A 87 7.75 0.09 -18.97
C ILE A 87 7.15 0.84 -20.17
N GLY A 88 7.55 0.51 -21.40
CA GLY A 88 6.97 1.09 -22.62
C GLY A 88 5.45 0.88 -22.74
N GLN A 89 4.99 -0.35 -22.49
CA GLN A 89 3.56 -0.70 -22.45
C GLN A 89 2.82 0.11 -21.37
N SER A 90 3.41 0.29 -20.19
CA SER A 90 2.83 1.07 -19.11
C SER A 90 2.61 2.55 -19.51
N ARG A 91 3.57 3.12 -20.24
CA ARG A 91 3.46 4.49 -20.77
C ARG A 91 2.37 4.59 -21.84
N ALA A 92 2.20 3.56 -22.66
CA ALA A 92 1.09 3.50 -23.62
C ALA A 92 -0.27 3.41 -22.92
N VAL A 93 -0.40 2.58 -21.89
CA VAL A 93 -1.61 2.51 -21.03
C VAL A 93 -1.93 3.87 -20.42
N LEU A 94 -0.94 4.55 -19.83
CA LEU A 94 -1.13 5.88 -19.24
C LEU A 94 -1.61 6.90 -20.28
N ARG A 95 -1.06 6.89 -21.50
CA ARG A 95 -1.54 7.75 -22.58
C ARG A 95 -3.00 7.45 -22.93
N ALA A 96 -3.37 6.18 -23.06
CA ALA A 96 -4.72 5.77 -23.42
C ALA A 96 -5.76 6.20 -22.36
N VAL A 97 -5.55 5.84 -21.10
CA VAL A 97 -6.51 6.17 -20.02
C VAL A 97 -6.62 7.68 -19.77
N ARG A 98 -5.54 8.45 -20.00
CA ARG A 98 -5.56 9.92 -19.90
C ARG A 98 -6.40 10.60 -20.97
N GLN A 99 -6.74 9.90 -22.05
CA GLN A 99 -7.67 10.39 -23.08
C GLN A 99 -9.14 10.19 -22.70
N PHE A 100 -9.45 9.44 -21.63
CA PHE A 100 -10.84 9.27 -21.21
C PHE A 100 -11.42 10.60 -20.71
N ARG A 101 -12.57 11.00 -21.27
CA ARG A 101 -13.29 12.25 -21.01
C ARG A 101 -14.79 12.01 -20.91
N GLY A 102 -15.52 12.96 -20.32
CA GLY A 102 -16.97 12.87 -20.13
C GLY A 102 -17.38 11.96 -18.97
N ASP A 103 -18.68 11.73 -18.84
CA ASP A 103 -19.25 10.98 -17.73
C ASP A 103 -18.75 9.53 -17.69
N GLY A 104 -18.70 8.98 -16.48
CA GLY A 104 -18.23 7.61 -16.24
C GLY A 104 -16.77 7.35 -16.61
N TYR A 105 -15.94 8.38 -16.85
CA TYR A 105 -14.52 8.19 -17.19
C TYR A 105 -13.77 7.35 -16.15
N ALA A 106 -14.08 7.52 -14.86
CA ALA A 106 -13.42 6.81 -13.77
C ALA A 106 -13.72 5.30 -13.81
N ALA A 107 -14.98 4.93 -14.08
CA ALA A 107 -15.38 3.54 -14.22
C ALA A 107 -14.72 2.90 -15.45
N ARG A 108 -14.70 3.60 -16.59
CA ARG A 108 -14.01 3.16 -17.81
C ARG A 108 -12.50 3.00 -17.59
N CYS A 109 -11.87 3.93 -16.87
CA CYS A 109 -10.46 3.85 -16.49
C CYS A 109 -10.18 2.58 -15.66
N LEU A 110 -10.97 2.31 -14.62
CA LEU A 110 -10.79 1.11 -13.81
C LEU A 110 -11.06 -0.17 -14.60
N ALA A 111 -12.08 -0.20 -15.45
CA ALA A 111 -12.38 -1.34 -16.33
C ALA A 111 -11.22 -1.60 -17.31
N TYR A 112 -10.64 -0.55 -17.88
CA TYR A 112 -9.46 -0.67 -18.74
C TYR A 112 -8.27 -1.25 -17.97
N LEU A 113 -7.94 -0.69 -16.81
CA LEU A 113 -6.83 -1.16 -15.97
C LEU A 113 -6.98 -2.63 -15.54
N ARG A 114 -8.22 -3.11 -15.34
CA ARG A 114 -8.50 -4.52 -15.02
C ARG A 114 -8.19 -5.48 -16.16
N ASN A 115 -8.13 -5.00 -17.41
CA ASN A 115 -7.79 -5.81 -18.57
C ASN A 115 -6.29 -5.76 -18.92
N VAL A 116 -5.51 -4.93 -18.23
CA VAL A 116 -4.06 -4.86 -18.43
C VAL A 116 -3.39 -6.10 -17.82
N ASP A 117 -2.34 -6.60 -18.49
CA ASP A 117 -1.45 -7.64 -17.98
C ASP A 117 -0.97 -7.29 -16.55
N PRO A 118 -0.87 -8.24 -15.59
CA PRO A 118 -0.54 -7.91 -14.20
C PRO A 118 0.81 -7.19 -14.07
N LEU A 119 1.82 -7.65 -14.80
CA LEU A 119 3.16 -7.09 -14.74
C LEU A 119 3.24 -5.73 -15.42
N VAL A 120 2.45 -5.53 -16.49
CA VAL A 120 2.29 -4.19 -17.08
C VAL A 120 1.57 -3.26 -16.11
N PHE A 121 0.58 -3.74 -15.35
CA PHE A 121 -0.12 -2.93 -14.36
C PHE A 121 0.81 -2.48 -13.22
N GLU A 122 1.75 -3.33 -12.79
CA GLU A 122 2.81 -2.96 -11.84
C GLU A 122 3.64 -1.78 -12.37
N GLU A 123 4.07 -1.88 -13.63
CA GLU A 123 4.81 -0.80 -14.29
C GLU A 123 3.96 0.47 -14.50
N VAL A 124 2.63 0.36 -14.69
CA VAL A 124 1.70 1.50 -14.81
C VAL A 124 1.67 2.28 -13.52
N VAL A 125 1.57 1.60 -12.38
CA VAL A 125 1.57 2.22 -11.05
C VAL A 125 2.89 2.96 -10.81
N LEU A 126 4.02 2.31 -11.03
CA LEU A 126 5.34 2.91 -10.83
C LEU A 126 5.56 4.11 -11.78
N SER A 127 5.12 4.00 -13.04
CA SER A 127 5.17 5.10 -14.01
C SER A 127 4.26 6.28 -13.63
N ALA A 128 3.09 6.02 -13.04
CA ALA A 128 2.19 7.06 -12.58
C ALA A 128 2.74 7.80 -11.34
N LEU A 129 3.41 7.08 -10.43
CA LEU A 129 4.12 7.69 -9.30
C LEU A 129 5.29 8.57 -9.78
N GLU A 130 6.05 8.15 -10.80
CA GLU A 130 7.05 9.02 -11.44
C GLU A 130 6.40 10.28 -12.03
N ASP A 131 5.27 10.14 -12.72
CA ASP A 131 4.55 11.27 -13.30
C ASP A 131 3.98 12.23 -12.25
N ALA A 132 3.71 11.74 -11.04
CA ALA A 132 3.35 12.54 -9.88
C ALA A 132 4.54 13.28 -9.23
N GLY A 133 5.74 13.17 -9.82
CA GLY A 133 6.94 13.87 -9.36
C GLY A 133 7.66 13.17 -8.19
N LEU A 134 7.45 11.86 -8.04
CA LEU A 134 8.16 11.06 -7.04
C LEU A 134 9.37 10.36 -7.63
N PHE A 135 10.42 10.22 -6.83
CA PHE A 135 11.57 9.40 -7.21
C PHE A 135 11.23 7.93 -6.96
N VAL A 136 11.18 7.14 -8.02
CA VAL A 136 10.81 5.74 -7.99
C VAL A 136 12.03 4.88 -8.24
N LEU A 137 12.19 3.81 -7.47
CA LEU A 137 13.16 2.75 -7.71
C LEU A 137 12.42 1.48 -8.09
N ARG A 138 12.53 1.07 -9.36
CA ARG A 138 11.91 -0.16 -9.87
C ARG A 138 12.73 -1.38 -9.46
N ASN A 139 12.07 -2.47 -9.09
CA ASN A 139 12.79 -3.71 -8.84
C ASN A 139 13.35 -4.31 -10.14
N PRO A 140 14.52 -4.99 -10.09
CA PRO A 140 15.12 -5.60 -11.27
C PRO A 140 14.49 -6.96 -11.64
N ARG A 141 13.52 -7.45 -10.86
CA ARG A 141 12.82 -8.71 -11.05
C ARG A 141 11.35 -8.49 -10.71
N TYR A 142 10.48 -9.19 -11.42
CA TYR A 142 9.04 -9.23 -11.19
C TYR A 142 8.60 -10.29 -10.16
N SER A 143 9.53 -11.12 -9.68
CA SER A 143 9.26 -12.18 -8.73
C SER A 143 10.40 -12.39 -7.74
N GLY A 144 10.07 -12.93 -6.57
CA GLY A 144 11.04 -13.32 -5.54
C GLY A 144 11.48 -12.18 -4.60
N ASP A 145 10.75 -11.07 -4.54
CA ASP A 145 11.02 -9.92 -3.66
C ASP A 145 10.06 -9.80 -2.48
N GLY A 146 9.24 -10.82 -2.24
CA GLY A 146 8.23 -10.82 -1.18
C GLY A 146 6.98 -10.00 -1.52
N GLY A 147 6.77 -9.61 -2.78
CA GLY A 147 5.62 -8.82 -3.20
C GLY A 147 5.87 -7.31 -3.05
N ILE A 148 7.05 -6.84 -3.42
CA ILE A 148 7.37 -5.41 -3.46
C ILE A 148 7.75 -5.06 -4.89
N ASP A 149 6.85 -4.53 -5.71
CA ASP A 149 7.12 -4.22 -7.12
C ASP A 149 8.18 -3.11 -7.30
N GLY A 150 8.28 -2.22 -6.30
CA GLY A 150 9.25 -1.14 -6.31
C GLY A 150 9.23 -0.33 -5.03
N LYS A 151 9.93 0.80 -5.05
CA LYS A 151 10.05 1.71 -3.90
C LYS A 151 9.89 3.14 -4.37
N VAL A 152 9.37 3.99 -3.50
CA VAL A 152 9.22 5.42 -3.80
C VAL A 152 9.77 6.26 -2.66
N TRP A 153 10.47 7.34 -2.99
CA TRP A 153 10.93 8.31 -2.01
C TRP A 153 9.85 9.37 -1.80
N LEU A 154 9.35 9.46 -0.57
CA LEU A 154 8.42 10.51 -0.15
C LEU A 154 9.19 11.58 0.65
N PRO A 155 9.24 12.84 0.19
CA PRO A 155 9.92 13.91 0.91
C PRO A 155 9.45 14.04 2.36
N GLY A 156 10.37 14.07 3.33
CA GLY A 156 10.03 14.15 4.75
C GLY A 156 9.51 12.86 5.39
N TYR A 157 9.40 11.77 4.62
CA TYR A 157 9.01 10.45 5.13
C TYR A 157 10.05 9.36 4.82
N GLY A 158 10.73 9.45 3.68
CA GLY A 158 11.76 8.53 3.24
C GLY A 158 11.25 7.46 2.26
N TRP A 159 11.96 6.34 2.19
CA TRP A 159 11.61 5.23 1.29
C TRP A 159 10.36 4.48 1.77
N CYS A 160 9.41 4.33 0.86
CA CYS A 160 8.21 3.51 1.04
C CYS A 160 8.22 2.35 0.04
N ALA A 161 7.80 1.17 0.50
CA ALA A 161 7.56 0.03 -0.39
C ALA A 161 6.32 0.29 -1.27
N VAL A 162 6.30 -0.26 -2.48
CA VAL A 162 5.16 -0.20 -3.39
C VAL A 162 4.80 -1.61 -3.79
N GLN A 163 3.53 -1.97 -3.62
CA GLN A 163 2.93 -3.17 -4.21
C GLN A 163 1.66 -2.75 -4.93
N SER A 164 1.41 -3.38 -6.05
CA SER A 164 0.26 -3.18 -6.89
C SER A 164 -0.36 -4.52 -7.26
N LYS A 165 -1.70 -4.59 -7.24
CA LYS A 165 -2.43 -5.81 -7.55
C LYS A 165 -3.65 -5.48 -8.41
N ARG A 166 -3.68 -6.05 -9.60
CA ARG A 166 -4.85 -5.98 -10.48
C ARG A 166 -5.86 -7.06 -10.08
N TYR A 167 -7.00 -6.64 -9.54
CA TYR A 167 -8.13 -7.51 -9.19
C TYR A 167 -9.33 -7.26 -10.10
N GLY A 168 -10.02 -8.33 -10.49
CA GLY A 168 -11.35 -8.26 -11.11
C GLY A 168 -12.50 -8.07 -10.11
N GLY A 169 -12.28 -8.42 -8.83
CA GLY A 169 -13.32 -8.42 -7.78
C GLY A 169 -12.87 -7.72 -6.49
N HIS A 170 -13.09 -8.37 -5.35
CA HIS A 170 -12.63 -7.87 -4.05
C HIS A 170 -11.12 -8.11 -3.88
N VAL A 171 -10.48 -7.22 -3.12
CA VAL A 171 -9.08 -7.41 -2.70
C VAL A 171 -8.99 -8.61 -1.77
N ASN A 172 -7.97 -9.44 -1.97
CA ASN A 172 -7.64 -10.47 -1.01
C ASN A 172 -6.88 -9.85 0.17
N HIS A 173 -7.50 -9.83 1.35
CA HIS A 173 -6.90 -9.31 2.58
C HIS A 173 -5.57 -9.99 2.97
N HIS A 174 -5.35 -11.26 2.61
CA HIS A 174 -4.07 -11.94 2.85
C HIS A 174 -2.91 -11.29 2.09
N HIS A 175 -3.14 -10.75 0.88
CA HIS A 175 -2.10 -10.02 0.16
C HIS A 175 -1.73 -8.71 0.86
N VAL A 176 -2.70 -8.05 1.50
CA VAL A 176 -2.46 -6.81 2.27
C VAL A 176 -1.69 -7.13 3.55
N ALA A 177 -2.04 -8.23 4.23
CA ALA A 177 -1.32 -8.71 5.40
C ALA A 177 0.14 -9.06 5.06
N ALA A 178 0.36 -9.86 4.02
CA ALA A 178 1.69 -10.25 3.55
C ALA A 178 2.54 -9.04 3.15
N PHE A 179 1.95 -8.04 2.49
CA PHE A 179 2.64 -6.79 2.19
C PHE A 179 3.02 -6.02 3.46
N GLY A 180 2.13 -6.00 4.47
CA GLY A 180 2.42 -5.45 5.79
C GLY A 180 3.62 -6.11 6.48
N GLU A 181 3.73 -7.43 6.39
CA GLU A 181 4.88 -8.19 6.88
C GLU A 181 6.15 -7.86 6.10
N ALA A 182 6.08 -7.76 4.77
CA ALA A 182 7.21 -7.38 3.92
C ALA A 182 7.74 -5.98 4.26
N ILE A 183 6.85 -5.00 4.51
CA ILE A 183 7.24 -3.65 4.97
C ILE A 183 8.07 -3.74 6.24
N CYS A 184 7.59 -4.49 7.23
CA CYS A 184 8.27 -4.66 8.51
C CYS A 184 9.61 -5.39 8.35
N HIS A 185 9.63 -6.50 7.61
CA HIS A 185 10.80 -7.34 7.38
C HIS A 185 11.93 -6.55 6.69
N HIS A 186 11.58 -5.72 5.71
CA HIS A 186 12.55 -4.91 4.96
C HIS A 186 12.82 -3.53 5.57
N GLY A 187 12.26 -3.24 6.76
CA GLY A 187 12.53 -2.00 7.51
C GLY A 187 11.94 -0.73 6.90
N PHE A 188 10.91 -0.84 6.08
CA PHE A 188 10.26 0.33 5.49
C PHE A 188 9.43 1.12 6.51
N GLY A 189 9.48 2.45 6.39
CA GLY A 189 8.65 3.34 7.21
C GLY A 189 7.16 3.22 6.90
N ALA A 190 6.78 2.88 5.66
CA ALA A 190 5.43 2.58 5.22
C ALA A 190 5.46 1.87 3.87
N GLY A 191 4.29 1.45 3.38
CA GLY A 191 4.14 1.00 2.00
C GLY A 191 2.80 1.38 1.39
N LEU A 192 2.80 1.56 0.07
CA LEU A 192 1.64 1.84 -0.75
C LEU A 192 1.14 0.53 -1.37
N PHE A 193 -0.13 0.20 -1.13
CA PHE A 193 -0.78 -0.95 -1.75
C PHE A 193 -1.85 -0.48 -2.73
N LEU A 194 -1.52 -0.51 -4.01
CA LEU A 194 -2.35 0.00 -5.10
C LEU A 194 -3.18 -1.12 -5.74
N HIS A 195 -4.48 -0.91 -5.96
CA HIS A 195 -5.31 -1.97 -6.52
C HIS A 195 -6.54 -1.51 -7.29
N THR A 196 -6.97 -2.33 -8.26
CA THR A 196 -8.21 -2.11 -9.03
C THR A 196 -9.46 -2.76 -8.41
N GLY A 197 -9.28 -3.54 -7.33
CA GLY A 197 -10.37 -4.25 -6.65
C GLY A 197 -11.19 -3.37 -5.71
N ARG A 198 -12.24 -3.96 -5.13
CA ARG A 198 -13.03 -3.35 -4.04
C ARG A 198 -12.43 -3.71 -2.67
N SER A 199 -12.28 -2.71 -1.81
CA SER A 199 -11.83 -2.91 -0.42
C SER A 199 -13.02 -3.32 0.45
N GLY A 200 -13.01 -4.55 0.95
CA GLY A 200 -14.01 -5.05 1.91
C GLY A 200 -13.63 -4.79 3.36
N ALA A 201 -14.57 -4.96 4.29
CA ALA A 201 -14.36 -4.73 5.72
C ALA A 201 -13.15 -5.51 6.29
N ALA A 202 -12.89 -6.72 5.76
CA ALA A 202 -11.79 -7.59 6.17
C ALA A 202 -10.38 -7.01 5.94
N VAL A 203 -10.23 -5.97 5.11
CA VAL A 203 -8.91 -5.37 4.84
C VAL A 203 -8.49 -4.41 5.97
N TYR A 204 -9.44 -3.69 6.58
CA TYR A 204 -9.14 -2.61 7.53
C TYR A 204 -8.38 -3.04 8.79
N PRO A 205 -8.61 -4.22 9.40
CA PRO A 205 -7.81 -4.67 10.53
C PRO A 205 -6.30 -4.69 10.22
N HIS A 206 -5.93 -5.16 9.02
CA HIS A 206 -4.53 -5.23 8.59
C HIS A 206 -3.90 -3.85 8.42
N LEU A 207 -4.65 -2.84 7.97
CA LEU A 207 -4.15 -1.47 7.81
C LEU A 207 -3.84 -0.77 9.14
N THR A 208 -4.53 -1.17 10.22
CA THR A 208 -4.28 -0.56 11.53
C THR A 208 -3.04 -1.08 12.21
N THR A 209 -2.61 -2.30 11.84
CA THR A 209 -1.45 -2.98 12.42
C THR A 209 -0.21 -2.87 11.54
N SER A 210 -0.39 -2.69 10.23
CA SER A 210 0.69 -2.53 9.26
C SER A 210 0.71 -1.10 8.73
N LYS A 211 1.89 -0.53 8.48
CA LYS A 211 2.05 0.85 7.96
C LYS A 211 1.70 0.93 6.46
N VAL A 212 0.61 0.27 6.07
CA VAL A 212 0.11 0.14 4.71
C VAL A 212 -0.91 1.24 4.44
N VAL A 213 -0.76 1.90 3.30
CA VAL A 213 -1.72 2.88 2.77
C VAL A 213 -2.38 2.28 1.54
N LEU A 214 -3.72 2.25 1.49
CA LEU A 214 -4.44 1.73 0.33
C LEU A 214 -4.69 2.82 -0.71
N VAL A 215 -4.60 2.41 -1.97
CA VAL A 215 -4.81 3.29 -3.11
C VAL A 215 -5.69 2.57 -4.11
N SER A 216 -6.94 2.98 -4.18
CA SER A 216 -7.96 2.26 -4.94
C SER A 216 -9.03 3.20 -5.46
N GLY A 217 -9.93 2.65 -6.30
CA GLY A 217 -11.09 3.39 -6.79
C GLY A 217 -10.71 4.75 -7.41
N ALA A 218 -11.34 5.81 -6.93
CA ALA A 218 -11.10 7.17 -7.39
C ALA A 218 -9.63 7.59 -7.24
N SER A 219 -8.98 7.22 -6.14
CA SER A 219 -7.60 7.61 -5.83
C SER A 219 -6.61 7.03 -6.83
N LEU A 220 -6.74 5.74 -7.15
CA LEU A 220 -5.95 5.12 -8.22
C LEU A 220 -6.21 5.80 -9.57
N VAL A 221 -7.47 6.12 -9.88
CA VAL A 221 -7.84 6.81 -11.12
C VAL A 221 -7.18 8.19 -11.19
N GLN A 222 -7.24 8.99 -10.13
CA GLN A 222 -6.61 10.31 -10.07
C GLN A 222 -5.10 10.21 -10.35
N LEU A 223 -4.42 9.27 -9.69
CA LEU A 223 -2.98 9.04 -9.86
C LEU A 223 -2.64 8.70 -11.33
N VAL A 224 -3.35 7.74 -11.91
CA VAL A 224 -3.11 7.24 -13.27
C VAL A 224 -3.42 8.31 -14.32
N LEU A 225 -4.45 9.12 -14.09
CA LEU A 225 -4.79 10.26 -14.95
C LEU A 225 -3.76 11.39 -14.89
N GLY A 226 -2.74 11.28 -14.04
CA GLY A 226 -1.74 12.34 -13.84
C GLY A 226 -2.35 13.56 -13.15
N ARG A 227 -3.49 13.37 -12.48
CA ARG A 227 -4.03 14.37 -11.56
C ARG A 227 -3.25 14.27 -10.26
N SER A 228 -3.04 15.41 -9.61
CA SER A 228 -1.97 15.57 -8.63
C SER A 228 -2.01 14.49 -7.56
N ALA A 229 -0.87 13.98 -7.09
CA ALA A 229 -0.85 13.06 -5.95
C ALA A 229 -1.38 13.68 -4.63
N GLY A 230 -1.48 15.02 -4.57
CA GLY A 230 -2.21 15.76 -3.53
C GLY A 230 -3.73 15.89 -3.74
N GLU A 231 -4.28 15.39 -4.86
CA GLU A 231 -5.74 15.24 -5.14
C GLU A 231 -6.19 13.76 -5.07
N VAL A 232 -5.23 12.85 -4.96
CA VAL A 232 -5.45 11.43 -4.73
C VAL A 232 -5.76 11.26 -3.24
N VAL A 233 -6.98 10.87 -2.90
CA VAL A 233 -7.36 10.58 -1.50
C VAL A 233 -6.83 9.21 -1.12
N TRP A 234 -5.73 9.10 -0.39
CA TRP A 234 -5.21 7.79 0.01
C TRP A 234 -6.05 7.26 1.20
N ASN A 235 -6.37 5.97 1.26
CA ASN A 235 -7.31 5.40 2.24
C ASN A 235 -6.63 4.49 3.26
#